data_AF-A0A537SF46-F1
#
_entry.id   AF-A0A537SF46-F1
#
_cell.length_a   1.000
_cell.length_b   1.000
_cell.length_c   1.000
_cell.angle_alpha   90.00
_cell.angle_beta   90.00
_cell.angle_gamma   90.00
#
_symmetry.space_group_name_H-M   'P 1'
#
loop_
_entity.id
_entity.type
_entity.pdbx_description
1 polymer ?
#
loop_
_entity_poly.entity_id
_entity_poly.type
_entity_poly.pdbx_seq_one_letter_code
_entity_poly.pdbx_strand_id
1 'polypeptide(L)'
;PDISTAAALKQTLLNAQSIASIPASATGTQLAGIYERLGITEEMKFKTKAQTAPRQIADAVANCQAELAVFGLNVLIDPRLEIVGPFPAEVQREVVYVAGVAGNSKEPEAAKAFLAYLMSPPAIAVIKAKGLNPG
;
A
#
# COMPACT_ATOMS: atom_id res chain seq x y z
N PRO A 1 -15.03 4.21 6.48
CA PRO A 1 -15.15 3.34 7.68
C PRO A 1 -14.16 3.80 8.76
N ASP A 2 -14.38 3.46 10.04
CA ASP A 2 -13.47 3.87 11.12
C ASP A 2 -12.23 2.96 11.18
N ILE A 3 -11.06 3.56 11.02
CA ILE A 3 -9.75 2.90 11.12
C ILE A 3 -8.80 3.70 12.03
N SER A 4 -9.35 4.50 12.96
CA SER A 4 -8.58 5.39 13.83
C SER A 4 -7.67 4.67 14.85
N THR A 5 -8.03 3.43 15.21
CA THR A 5 -7.31 2.59 16.18
C THR A 5 -7.18 1.17 15.67
N ALA A 6 -6.28 0.36 16.24
CA ALA A 6 -6.15 -1.05 15.86
C ALA A 6 -7.46 -1.83 16.08
N ALA A 7 -8.23 -1.49 17.12
CA ALA A 7 -9.53 -2.10 17.41
C ALA A 7 -10.59 -1.71 16.37
N ALA A 8 -10.66 -0.42 16.00
CA ALA A 8 -11.57 0.06 14.96
C ALA A 8 -11.24 -0.55 13.59
N LEU A 9 -9.94 -0.59 13.23
CA LEU A 9 -9.47 -1.26 12.01
C LEU A 9 -9.88 -2.73 12.00
N LYS A 10 -9.65 -3.47 13.09
CA LYS A 10 -10.04 -4.87 13.21
C LYS A 10 -11.54 -5.05 12.96
N GLN A 11 -12.38 -4.25 13.59
CA GLN A 11 -13.84 -4.33 13.41
C GLN A 11 -14.25 -3.99 11.97
N THR A 12 -13.66 -2.94 11.38
CA THR A 12 -13.87 -2.58 9.97
C THR A 12 -13.55 -3.74 9.03
N LEU A 13 -12.40 -4.40 9.22
CA LEU A 13 -12.00 -5.54 8.39
C LEU A 13 -12.93 -6.75 8.57
N LEU A 14 -13.34 -7.05 9.80
CA LEU A 14 -14.26 -8.16 10.09
C LEU A 14 -15.66 -7.94 9.52
N ASN A 15 -16.15 -6.70 9.55
CA ASN A 15 -17.47 -6.33 9.03
C ASN A 15 -17.53 -6.30 7.50
N ALA A 16 -16.40 -6.04 6.84
CA ALA A 16 -16.32 -6.04 5.39
C ALA A 16 -16.66 -7.43 4.81
N GLN A 17 -17.50 -7.46 3.78
CA GLN A 17 -17.90 -8.68 3.08
C GLN A 17 -16.77 -9.25 2.21
N SER A 18 -15.95 -8.37 1.63
CA SER A 18 -14.87 -8.77 0.73
C SER A 18 -13.76 -7.72 0.67
N ILE A 19 -12.52 -8.19 0.56
CA ILE A 19 -11.33 -7.34 0.55
C ILE A 19 -10.45 -7.68 -0.65
N ALA A 20 -10.19 -6.72 -1.54
CA ALA A 20 -9.23 -6.86 -2.62
C ALA A 20 -7.79 -6.62 -2.12
N SER A 21 -6.88 -7.54 -2.41
CA SER A 21 -5.44 -7.41 -2.14
C SER A 21 -4.63 -8.38 -3.02
N ILE A 22 -3.29 -8.34 -2.95
CA ILE A 22 -2.40 -9.32 -3.60
C ILE A 22 -1.60 -10.07 -2.53
N PRO A 23 -2.11 -11.22 -2.02
CA PRO A 23 -1.43 -11.98 -0.96
C PRO A 23 -0.03 -12.45 -1.34
N ALA A 24 0.20 -12.78 -2.61
CA ALA A 24 1.49 -13.27 -3.13
C ALA A 24 2.55 -12.18 -3.35
N SER A 25 2.32 -10.96 -2.84
CA SER A 25 3.27 -9.83 -2.95
C SER A 25 3.96 -9.55 -1.62
N ALA A 26 5.07 -8.80 -1.63
CA ALA A 26 5.72 -8.34 -0.40
C ALA A 26 4.76 -7.57 0.52
N THR A 27 3.93 -6.69 -0.04
CA THR A 27 2.87 -5.99 0.69
C THR A 27 1.83 -6.97 1.25
N GLY A 28 1.46 -8.00 0.49
CA GLY A 28 0.58 -9.08 0.95
C GLY A 28 1.13 -9.84 2.16
N THR A 29 2.43 -10.15 2.16
CA THR A 29 3.10 -10.75 3.32
C THR A 29 3.07 -9.85 4.55
N GLN A 30 3.28 -8.53 4.37
CA GLN A 30 3.17 -7.58 5.48
C GLN A 30 1.74 -7.50 6.02
N LEU A 31 0.73 -7.46 5.14
CA LEU A 31 -0.68 -7.46 5.54
C LEU A 31 -1.05 -8.73 6.31
N ALA A 32 -0.54 -9.90 5.90
CA ALA A 32 -0.75 -11.14 6.64
C ALA A 32 -0.22 -11.05 8.08
N GLY A 33 0.97 -10.45 8.28
CA GLY A 33 1.51 -10.21 9.63
C GLY A 33 0.69 -9.21 10.45
N ILE A 34 0.02 -8.25 9.81
CA ILE A 34 -0.94 -7.35 10.49
C ILE A 34 -2.19 -8.12 10.91
N TYR A 35 -2.75 -8.95 10.03
CA TYR A 35 -3.92 -9.78 10.34
C TYR A 35 -3.65 -10.77 11.47
N GLU A 36 -2.44 -11.33 11.52
CA GLU A 36 -2.01 -12.19 12.62
C GLU A 36 -1.97 -11.43 13.96
N ARG A 37 -1.40 -10.23 14.00
CA ARG A 37 -1.37 -9.38 15.20
C ARG A 37 -2.75 -8.96 15.68
N LEU A 38 -3.66 -8.74 14.75
CA LEU A 38 -5.06 -8.44 15.04
C LEU A 38 -5.87 -9.69 15.41
N GLY A 39 -5.33 -10.89 15.19
CA GLY A 39 -5.99 -12.16 15.46
C GLY A 39 -7.21 -12.39 14.55
N ILE A 40 -7.11 -12.04 13.26
CA ILE A 40 -8.20 -12.16 12.26
C ILE A 40 -7.77 -12.90 10.99
N THR A 41 -6.67 -13.66 11.07
CA THR A 41 -6.05 -14.30 9.89
C THR A 41 -7.02 -15.19 9.11
N GLU A 42 -7.80 -16.02 9.80
CA GLU A 42 -8.70 -16.97 9.14
C GLU A 42 -9.85 -16.25 8.45
N GLU A 43 -10.48 -15.29 9.12
CA GLU A 43 -11.55 -14.47 8.55
C GLU A 43 -11.06 -13.71 7.32
N MET A 44 -9.84 -13.17 7.36
CA MET A 44 -9.25 -12.47 6.23
C MET A 44 -8.95 -13.40 5.05
N LYS A 45 -8.53 -14.66 5.29
CA LYS A 45 -8.35 -15.64 4.20
C LYS A 45 -9.65 -15.88 3.44
N PHE A 46 -10.77 -16.01 4.13
CA PHE A 46 -12.08 -16.22 3.49
C PHE A 46 -12.62 -14.98 2.78
N LYS A 47 -12.39 -13.78 3.34
CA LYS A 47 -12.88 -12.51 2.79
C LYS A 47 -12.00 -11.94 1.67
N THR A 48 -10.75 -12.37 1.57
CA THR A 48 -9.80 -11.82 0.60
C THR A 48 -10.10 -12.30 -0.83
N LYS A 49 -10.40 -11.34 -1.71
CA LYS A 49 -10.46 -11.50 -3.17
C LYS A 49 -9.07 -11.23 -3.73
N ALA A 50 -8.26 -12.28 -3.84
CA ALA A 50 -6.89 -12.19 -4.33
C ALA A 50 -6.85 -11.69 -5.78
N GLN A 51 -6.06 -10.65 -6.01
CA GLN A 51 -5.76 -10.09 -7.33
C GLN A 51 -4.37 -10.54 -7.80
N THR A 52 -4.11 -10.46 -9.10
CA THR A 52 -2.81 -10.84 -9.69
C THR A 52 -1.96 -9.64 -10.09
N ALA A 53 -2.54 -8.45 -10.20
CA ALA A 53 -1.84 -7.21 -10.54
C ALA A 53 -2.32 -6.01 -9.70
N PRO A 54 -1.43 -5.04 -9.37
CA PRO A 54 -1.79 -3.87 -8.56
C PRO A 54 -3.02 -3.11 -9.05
N ARG A 55 -3.14 -2.91 -10.37
CA ARG A 55 -4.28 -2.21 -10.99
C ARG A 55 -5.62 -2.88 -10.69
N GLN A 56 -5.64 -4.21 -10.64
CA GLN A 56 -6.87 -4.98 -10.40
C GLN A 56 -7.42 -4.78 -9.00
N ILE A 57 -6.61 -4.34 -8.03
CA ILE A 57 -7.09 -4.04 -6.68
C ILE A 57 -8.10 -2.88 -6.72
N ALA A 58 -7.73 -1.79 -7.40
CA ALA A 58 -8.62 -0.65 -7.56
C ALA A 58 -9.83 -1.00 -8.44
N ASP A 59 -9.62 -1.73 -9.54
CA ASP A 59 -10.71 -2.16 -10.42
C ASP A 59 -11.73 -3.05 -9.70
N ALA A 60 -11.30 -3.92 -8.78
CA ALA A 60 -12.19 -4.78 -8.01
C ALA A 60 -13.17 -3.97 -7.14
N VAL A 61 -12.72 -2.88 -6.52
CA VAL A 61 -13.59 -1.99 -5.74
C VAL A 61 -14.44 -1.12 -6.66
N ALA A 62 -13.84 -0.51 -7.68
CA ALA A 62 -14.55 0.35 -8.63
C ALA A 62 -15.69 -0.36 -9.37
N ASN A 63 -15.56 -1.67 -9.59
CA ASN A 63 -16.57 -2.51 -10.23
C ASN A 63 -17.47 -3.27 -9.23
N CYS A 64 -17.45 -2.90 -7.94
CA CYS A 64 -18.24 -3.51 -6.87
C CYS A 64 -18.01 -5.03 -6.69
N GLN A 65 -16.84 -5.55 -7.10
CA GLN A 65 -16.44 -6.96 -6.92
C GLN A 65 -15.80 -7.21 -5.55
N ALA A 66 -15.28 -6.16 -4.92
CA ALA A 66 -14.83 -6.14 -3.54
C ALA A 66 -15.37 -4.88 -2.83
N GLU A 67 -15.72 -5.01 -1.56
CA GLU A 67 -16.21 -3.88 -0.76
C GLU A 67 -15.07 -2.93 -0.38
N LEU A 68 -13.93 -3.49 0.05
CA LEU A 68 -12.74 -2.73 0.43
C LEU A 68 -11.54 -3.17 -0.38
N ALA A 69 -10.56 -2.28 -0.53
CA ALA A 69 -9.21 -2.61 -0.96
C ALA A 69 -8.24 -2.33 0.19
N VAL A 70 -7.32 -3.25 0.43
CA VAL A 70 -6.25 -3.08 1.42
C VAL A 70 -4.92 -3.32 0.72
N PHE A 71 -4.18 -2.23 0.48
CA PHE A 71 -2.86 -2.25 -0.15
C PHE A 71 -2.11 -0.94 0.08
N GLY A 72 -0.92 -0.81 -0.51
CA GLY A 72 -0.15 0.44 -0.46
C GLY A 72 -0.89 1.61 -1.12
N LEU A 73 -0.84 2.79 -0.49
CA LEU A 73 -1.54 3.99 -0.95
C LEU A 73 -1.19 4.36 -2.40
N ASN A 74 0.07 4.18 -2.79
CA ASN A 74 0.54 4.43 -4.15
C ASN A 74 -0.19 3.60 -5.24
N VAL A 75 -0.76 2.45 -4.88
CA VAL A 75 -1.56 1.61 -5.77
C VAL A 75 -3.04 1.99 -5.70
N LEU A 76 -3.51 2.44 -4.55
CA LEU A 76 -4.92 2.75 -4.32
C LEU A 76 -5.34 4.12 -4.88
N ILE A 77 -4.39 4.97 -5.28
CA ILE A 77 -4.70 6.26 -5.93
C ILE A 77 -5.38 6.04 -7.27
N ASP A 78 -6.71 6.06 -7.23
CA ASP A 78 -7.62 5.98 -8.36
C ASP A 78 -8.81 6.92 -8.09
N PRO A 79 -9.21 7.78 -9.04
CA PRO A 79 -10.30 8.73 -8.85
C PRO A 79 -11.67 8.09 -8.59
N ARG A 80 -11.82 6.78 -8.86
CA ARG A 80 -13.05 6.02 -8.60
C ARG A 80 -13.14 5.49 -7.17
N LEU A 81 -12.07 5.63 -6.38
CA LEU A 81 -11.99 5.12 -5.02
C LEU A 81 -11.98 6.28 -4.02
N GLU A 82 -12.64 6.06 -2.88
CA GLU A 82 -12.47 6.91 -1.71
C GLU A 82 -11.36 6.32 -0.82
N ILE A 83 -10.30 7.10 -0.60
CA ILE A 83 -9.21 6.71 0.29
C ILE A 83 -9.62 7.00 1.73
N VAL A 84 -9.82 5.94 2.51
CA VAL A 84 -10.17 6.03 3.93
C VAL A 84 -9.01 6.58 4.77
N GLY A 85 -7.77 6.18 4.45
CA GLY A 85 -6.56 6.64 5.13
C GLY A 85 -5.54 5.53 5.36
N PRO A 86 -4.36 5.89 5.90
CA PRO A 86 -3.37 4.90 6.34
C PRO A 86 -3.87 4.13 7.56
N PHE A 87 -3.29 2.96 7.81
CA PHE A 87 -3.53 2.22 9.04
C PHE A 87 -3.01 2.98 10.27
N PRO A 88 -3.56 2.72 11.48
CA PRO A 88 -3.03 3.26 12.73
C PRO A 88 -1.55 2.93 12.91
N ALA A 89 -0.78 3.86 13.47
CA ALA A 89 0.67 3.72 13.69
C ALA A 89 1.05 2.43 14.47
N GLU A 90 0.18 1.94 15.34
CA GLU A 90 0.35 0.71 16.12
C GLU A 90 0.55 -0.54 15.26
N VAL A 91 -0.11 -0.59 14.10
CA VAL A 91 -0.11 -1.74 13.19
C VAL A 91 0.44 -1.41 11.81
N GLN A 92 0.58 -0.13 11.49
CA GLN A 92 1.17 0.34 10.24
C GLN A 92 2.62 -0.14 10.14
N ARG A 93 2.95 -0.66 8.95
CA ARG A 93 4.32 -0.95 8.57
C ARG A 93 4.69 -0.06 7.41
N GLU A 94 5.68 0.79 7.61
CA GLU A 94 6.21 1.62 6.54
C GLU A 94 7.02 0.77 5.56
N VAL A 95 6.78 1.01 4.28
CA VAL A 95 7.59 0.45 3.19
C VAL A 95 8.57 1.53 2.77
N VAL A 96 9.83 1.35 3.11
CA VAL A 96 10.90 2.29 2.75
C VAL A 96 11.49 1.88 1.42
N TYR A 97 11.38 2.77 0.43
CA TYR A 97 12.06 2.63 -0.86
C TYR A 97 13.40 3.36 -0.79
N VAL A 98 14.49 2.63 -1.02
CA VAL A 98 15.85 3.18 -1.01
C VAL A 98 16.40 3.19 -2.42
N ALA A 99 17.00 4.30 -2.82
CA ALA A 99 17.71 4.44 -4.08
C ALA A 99 19.21 4.53 -3.83
N GLY A 100 20.01 3.89 -4.69
CA GLY A 100 21.46 3.86 -4.57
C GLY A 100 22.14 3.71 -5.93
N VAL A 101 23.40 4.11 -6.00
CA VAL A 101 24.24 3.94 -7.19
C VAL A 101 24.90 2.57 -7.15
N ALA A 102 24.76 1.79 -8.22
CA ALA A 102 25.44 0.49 -8.32
C ALA A 102 26.97 0.68 -8.25
N GLY A 103 27.65 -0.13 -7.44
CA GLY A 103 29.09 0.01 -7.20
C GLY A 103 29.96 -0.20 -8.45
N ASN A 104 29.44 -0.88 -9.48
CA ASN A 104 30.07 -1.10 -10.78
C ASN A 104 29.48 -0.22 -11.90
N SER A 105 28.78 0.86 -11.56
CA SER A 105 28.20 1.76 -12.56
C SER A 105 29.29 2.34 -13.47
N LYS A 106 29.04 2.30 -14.78
CA LYS A 106 29.88 2.98 -15.77
C LYS A 106 29.64 4.49 -15.81
N GLU A 107 28.52 4.93 -15.24
CA GLU A 107 28.07 6.32 -15.22
C GLU A 107 27.69 6.75 -13.79
N PRO A 108 28.63 6.70 -12.82
CA PRO A 108 28.31 6.96 -11.42
C PRO A 108 27.87 8.41 -11.18
N GLU A 109 28.43 9.38 -11.90
CA GLU A 109 28.07 10.79 -11.75
C GLU A 109 26.68 11.10 -12.31
N ALA A 110 26.32 10.52 -13.46
CA ALA A 110 24.96 10.65 -14.00
C ALA A 110 23.93 9.99 -13.07
N ALA A 111 24.25 8.83 -12.50
CA ALA A 111 23.39 8.16 -11.52
C ALA A 111 23.20 9.02 -10.26
N LYS A 112 24.26 9.63 -9.72
CA LYS A 112 24.18 10.57 -8.58
C LYS A 112 23.34 11.80 -8.92
N ALA A 113 23.52 12.37 -10.10
CA ALA A 113 22.73 13.52 -10.56
C ALA A 113 21.24 13.17 -10.67
N PHE A 114 20.91 11.97 -11.15
CA PHE A 114 19.53 11.49 -11.17
C PHE A 114 18.95 11.32 -9.76
N LEU A 115 19.70 10.74 -8.82
CA LEU A 115 19.27 10.65 -7.42
C LEU A 115 19.05 12.04 -6.80
N ALA A 116 19.94 13.00 -7.05
CA ALA A 116 19.77 14.37 -6.59
C ALA A 116 18.50 15.02 -7.19
N TYR A 117 18.20 14.74 -8.46
CA TYR A 117 16.97 15.21 -9.10
C TYR A 117 15.70 14.62 -8.46
N LEU A 118 15.71 13.33 -8.07
CA LEU A 118 14.57 12.71 -7.37
C LEU A 118 14.26 13.39 -6.02
N MET A 119 15.26 14.05 -5.41
CA MET A 119 15.12 14.82 -4.17
C MET A 119 14.79 16.30 -4.41
N SER A 120 14.64 16.73 -5.66
CA SER A 120 14.31 18.12 -5.99
C SER A 120 12.83 18.44 -5.71
N PRO A 121 12.46 19.72 -5.46
CA PRO A 121 11.06 20.12 -5.25
C PRO A 121 10.04 19.60 -6.29
N PRO A 122 10.30 19.65 -7.62
CA PRO A 122 9.34 19.13 -8.60
C PRO A 122 9.16 17.61 -8.51
N ALA A 123 10.24 16.85 -8.26
CA ALA A 123 10.15 15.39 -8.10
C ALA A 123 9.41 15.02 -6.81
N ILE A 124 9.71 15.71 -5.70
CA ILE A 124 9.02 15.57 -4.41
C ILE A 124 7.51 15.80 -4.56
N ALA A 125 7.09 16.81 -5.33
CA ALA A 125 5.68 17.07 -5.58
C ALA A 125 5.00 15.88 -6.28
N VAL A 126 5.65 15.28 -7.27
CA VAL A 126 5.15 14.09 -7.97
C VAL A 126 5.09 12.88 -7.04
N ILE A 127 6.13 12.64 -6.24
CA ILE A 127 6.20 11.53 -5.27
C ILE A 127 5.03 11.63 -4.26
N LYS A 128 4.79 12.82 -3.71
CA LYS A 128 3.65 13.07 -2.81
C LYS A 128 2.30 12.86 -3.50
N ALA A 129 2.14 13.37 -4.73
CA ALA A 129 0.93 13.16 -5.52
C ALA A 129 0.68 11.68 -5.85
N LYS A 130 1.70 10.82 -5.76
CA LYS A 130 1.61 9.36 -5.89
C LYS A 130 1.56 8.63 -4.53
N GLY A 131 1.25 9.33 -3.44
CA GLY A 131 0.95 8.72 -2.14
C GLY A 131 2.17 8.18 -1.39
N LEU A 132 3.36 8.68 -1.74
CA LEU A 132 4.62 8.32 -1.08
C LEU A 132 5.12 9.49 -0.24
N ASN A 133 5.82 9.17 0.85
CA ASN A 133 6.48 10.14 1.70
C ASN A 133 7.95 10.28 1.25
N PRO A 134 8.36 11.43 0.70
CA PRO A 134 9.76 11.68 0.40
C PRO A 134 10.54 11.90 1.70
N GLY A 135 11.74 11.32 1.78
CA GLY A 135 12.68 11.46 2.90
C GLY A 135 13.66 12.61 2.73
#